data_AF-A0A0V1K978-F1
#
_entry.id   AF-A0A0V1K978-F1
#
_cell.length_a   1.000
_cell.length_b   1.000
_cell.length_c   1.000
_cell.angle_alpha   90.00
_cell.angle_beta   90.00
_cell.angle_gamma   90.00
#
_symmetry.space_group_name_H-M   'P 1'
#
loop_
_entity.id
_entity.type
_entity.pdbx_description
1 polymer ?
#
loop_
_entity_poly.entity_id
_entity_poly.type
_entity_poly.pdbx_seq_one_letter_code
_entity_poly.pdbx_strand_id
1 'polypeptide(L)'
;MVFCKLNILLFLGATMCACVASLQNDVEHDIAIKPCKQNRTYQLDMEMAVLTDENGMHIYPVDLNKKLVFHMLLINNGDQIFQTVTDASLQMKLSYFGKEKWLTIPTMGMLSNIRECYACPMPHGEIPIVQELPLNAYGPLLKKIGGGGTYAVTISVKEDTPEKRELMCKRIEVKLK
;
A
#
# COMPACT_ATOMS: atom_id res chain seq x y z
N MET A 1 -26.87 -7.05 5.27
CA MET A 1 -28.19 -6.82 4.64
C MET A 1 -28.04 -5.64 3.70
N VAL A 2 -28.04 -5.90 2.39
CA VAL A 2 -27.97 -4.88 1.34
C VAL A 2 -29.41 -4.63 0.88
N PHE A 3 -29.89 -3.39 1.02
CA PHE A 3 -31.14 -2.96 0.42
C PHE A 3 -30.84 -2.18 -0.86
N CYS A 4 -31.08 -2.78 -2.01
CA CYS A 4 -31.25 -2.06 -3.26
C CYS A 4 -32.75 -2.08 -3.59
N LYS A 5 -33.47 -1.00 -3.27
CA LYS A 5 -34.87 -0.84 -3.67
C LYS A 5 -34.90 -0.43 -5.13
N LEU A 6 -35.36 -1.34 -5.98
CA LEU A 6 -35.69 -1.08 -7.38
C LEU A 6 -37.05 -0.38 -7.43
N ASN A 7 -37.10 0.87 -7.90
CA ASN A 7 -38.34 1.54 -8.25
C ASN A 7 -38.26 1.96 -9.72
N ILE A 8 -39.13 1.37 -10.53
CA ILE A 8 -39.25 1.56 -11.97
C ILE A 8 -40.04 2.84 -12.20
N LEU A 9 -39.39 3.87 -12.74
CA LEU A 9 -40.08 4.96 -13.42
C LEU A 9 -39.15 5.54 -14.51
N LEU A 10 -39.68 5.47 -15.73
CA LEU A 10 -39.10 5.95 -16.98
C LEU A 10 -38.63 7.41 -16.88
N PHE A 11 -37.34 7.66 -17.03
CA PHE A 11 -36.84 8.90 -17.63
C PHE A 11 -35.57 8.62 -18.42
N LEU A 12 -35.61 9.05 -19.69
CA LEU A 12 -34.50 9.13 -20.62
C LEU A 12 -33.40 10.01 -20.02
N GLY A 13 -32.36 9.37 -19.53
CA GLY A 13 -31.13 10.00 -19.08
C GLY A 13 -30.17 8.88 -18.77
N ALA A 14 -29.27 8.59 -19.70
CA ALA A 14 -28.16 7.68 -19.47
C ALA A 14 -27.20 8.33 -18.46
N THR A 15 -27.59 8.39 -17.20
CA THR A 15 -26.64 8.49 -16.10
C THR A 15 -25.93 7.15 -16.06
N MET A 16 -24.77 7.10 -16.72
CA MET A 16 -23.73 6.14 -16.37
C MET A 16 -23.50 6.29 -14.87
N CYS A 17 -24.18 5.44 -14.10
CA CYS A 17 -23.78 5.14 -12.75
C CYS A 17 -22.45 4.41 -12.91
N ALA A 18 -21.37 5.19 -13.02
CA ALA A 18 -20.04 4.69 -12.77
C ALA A 18 -20.05 4.27 -11.31
N CYS A 19 -20.43 3.01 -11.07
CA CYS A 19 -19.83 2.28 -9.98
C CYS A 19 -18.33 2.33 -10.27
N VAL A 20 -17.66 3.34 -9.71
CA VAL A 20 -16.26 3.25 -9.37
C VAL A 20 -16.21 2.15 -8.32
N ALA A 21 -16.28 0.91 -8.77
CA ALA A 21 -15.81 -0.20 -7.97
C ALA A 21 -14.39 0.20 -7.65
N SER A 22 -14.11 0.47 -6.37
CA SER A 22 -12.74 0.55 -5.91
C SER A 22 -12.05 -0.67 -6.50
N LEU A 23 -11.08 -0.43 -7.38
CA LEU A 23 -10.33 -1.48 -8.04
C LEU A 23 -9.53 -2.13 -6.90
N GLN A 24 -10.15 -3.07 -6.19
CA GLN A 24 -9.47 -3.92 -5.23
C GLN A 24 -8.63 -4.85 -6.07
N ASN A 25 -7.46 -4.35 -6.45
CA ASN A 25 -6.43 -5.11 -7.12
C ASN A 25 -6.20 -6.39 -6.31
N ASP A 26 -6.32 -7.53 -7.00
CA ASP A 26 -5.96 -8.82 -6.44
C ASP A 26 -4.46 -9.06 -6.65
N VAL A 27 -3.82 -9.66 -5.65
CA VAL A 27 -2.38 -9.91 -5.61
C VAL A 27 -1.92 -10.89 -6.71
N GLU A 28 -2.83 -11.54 -7.43
CA GLU A 28 -2.46 -12.35 -8.58
C GLU A 28 -2.13 -11.51 -9.83
N HIS A 29 -2.64 -10.29 -9.93
CA HIS A 29 -2.54 -9.46 -11.13
C HIS A 29 -1.84 -8.11 -10.91
N ASP A 30 -1.92 -7.55 -9.70
CA ASP A 30 -1.28 -6.29 -9.35
C ASP A 30 -1.06 -6.20 -7.82
N ILE A 31 -0.51 -5.10 -7.35
CA ILE A 31 -0.36 -4.75 -5.94
C ILE A 31 -1.75 -4.63 -5.30
N ALA A 32 -1.99 -5.39 -4.25
CA ALA A 32 -3.22 -5.30 -3.47
C ALA A 32 -3.04 -4.38 -2.25
N ILE A 33 -3.83 -3.32 -2.16
CA ILE A 33 -3.81 -2.39 -1.02
C ILE A 33 -5.01 -2.67 -0.13
N LYS A 34 -4.76 -2.95 1.15
CA LYS A 34 -5.78 -3.32 2.14
C LYS A 34 -5.62 -2.47 3.41
N PRO A 35 -6.69 -2.12 4.12
CA PRO A 35 -6.58 -1.54 5.45
C PRO A 35 -5.97 -2.57 6.41
N CYS A 36 -5.04 -2.14 7.27
CA CYS A 36 -4.42 -3.06 8.24
C CYS A 36 -5.28 -3.25 9.51
N LYS A 37 -6.15 -2.27 9.83
CA LYS A 37 -7.08 -2.28 10.98
C LYS A 37 -8.48 -1.98 10.46
N GLN A 38 -9.45 -2.80 10.86
CA GLN A 38 -10.85 -2.61 10.48
C GLN A 38 -11.49 -1.46 11.29
N ASN A 39 -12.49 -0.81 10.71
CA ASN A 39 -13.32 0.23 11.35
C ASN A 39 -12.56 1.43 11.91
N ARG A 40 -11.40 1.76 11.32
CA ARG A 40 -10.65 2.95 11.68
C ARG A 40 -10.52 3.87 10.48
N THR A 41 -10.98 5.10 10.64
CA THR A 41 -10.74 6.17 9.69
C THR A 41 -9.41 6.83 10.02
N TYR A 42 -8.59 6.99 9.00
CA TYR A 42 -7.27 7.57 9.09
C TYR A 42 -7.28 8.95 8.41
N GLN A 43 -6.45 9.87 8.92
CA GLN A 43 -6.30 11.19 8.31
C GLN A 43 -5.63 11.06 6.93
N LEU A 44 -4.63 10.19 6.84
CA LEU A 44 -3.87 9.93 5.63
C LEU A 44 -4.29 8.56 5.07
N ASP A 45 -4.63 8.53 3.79
CA ASP A 45 -4.96 7.30 3.07
C ASP A 45 -4.07 7.12 1.84
N MET A 46 -3.85 5.86 1.47
CA MET A 46 -3.21 5.49 0.21
C MET A 46 -4.30 4.91 -0.69
N GLU A 47 -4.62 5.66 -1.74
CA GLU A 47 -5.68 5.31 -2.68
C GLU A 47 -5.14 4.42 -3.81
N MET A 48 -3.92 4.71 -4.27
CA MET A 48 -3.28 4.01 -5.37
C MET A 48 -1.82 3.72 -5.07
N ALA A 49 -1.34 2.58 -5.57
CA ALA A 49 0.05 2.21 -5.61
C ALA A 49 0.32 1.36 -6.85
N VAL A 50 1.36 1.71 -7.61
CA VAL A 50 1.79 1.00 -8.82
C VAL A 50 3.31 0.89 -8.81
N LEU A 51 3.84 -0.26 -9.25
CA LEU A 51 5.26 -0.43 -9.52
C LEU A 51 5.52 -0.36 -11.01
N THR A 52 6.53 0.42 -11.40
CA THR A 52 7.04 0.49 -12.76
C THR A 52 8.54 0.20 -12.80
N ASP A 53 9.05 -0.08 -13.99
CA ASP A 53 10.48 0.02 -14.26
C ASP A 53 10.91 1.50 -14.43
N GLU A 54 12.19 1.70 -14.77
CA GLU A 54 12.77 3.03 -15.00
C GLU A 54 12.21 3.75 -16.25
N ASN A 55 11.51 3.04 -17.13
CA ASN A 55 10.86 3.60 -18.32
C ASN A 55 9.37 3.90 -18.08
N GLY A 56 8.87 3.72 -16.86
CA GLY A 56 7.46 3.89 -16.52
C GLY A 56 6.56 2.73 -16.96
N MET A 57 7.14 1.62 -17.40
CA MET A 57 6.36 0.43 -17.78
C MET A 57 5.93 -0.33 -16.54
N HIS A 58 4.65 -0.65 -16.44
CA HIS A 58 4.10 -1.45 -15.35
C HIS A 58 4.78 -2.82 -15.27
N ILE A 59 5.12 -3.26 -14.05
CA ILE A 59 5.84 -4.51 -13.82
C ILE A 59 5.10 -5.40 -12.81
N TYR A 60 4.63 -6.54 -13.31
CA TYR A 60 4.05 -7.59 -12.48
C TYR A 60 4.26 -8.98 -13.09
N PRO A 61 4.57 -10.01 -12.29
CA PRO A 61 5.08 -9.95 -10.92
C PRO A 61 6.44 -9.23 -10.83
N VAL A 62 6.76 -8.76 -9.63
CA VAL A 62 7.90 -7.85 -9.37
C VAL A 62 9.23 -8.62 -9.33
N ASP A 63 10.24 -8.04 -9.98
CA ASP A 63 11.63 -8.54 -9.98
C ASP A 63 12.51 -7.65 -9.10
N LEU A 64 12.93 -8.14 -7.93
CA LEU A 64 13.79 -7.38 -7.02
C LEU A 64 15.26 -7.28 -7.51
N ASN A 65 15.61 -7.86 -8.66
CA ASN A 65 16.93 -7.67 -9.27
C ASN A 65 16.96 -6.49 -10.25
N LYS A 66 15.80 -5.89 -10.55
CA LYS A 66 15.67 -4.72 -11.42
C LYS A 66 15.44 -3.48 -10.58
N LYS A 67 15.74 -2.31 -11.16
CA LYS A 67 15.30 -1.05 -10.55
C LYS A 67 13.78 -0.97 -10.57
N LEU A 68 13.22 -0.49 -9.46
CA LEU A 68 11.78 -0.39 -9.26
C LEU A 68 11.44 1.04 -8.86
N VAL A 69 10.42 1.59 -9.50
CA VAL A 69 9.85 2.89 -9.17
C VAL A 69 8.46 2.67 -8.61
N PHE A 70 8.24 3.12 -7.38
CA PHE A 70 6.98 3.05 -6.68
C PHE A 70 6.22 4.36 -6.86
N HIS A 71 5.08 4.31 -7.52
CA HIS A 71 4.16 5.43 -7.70
C HIS A 71 2.99 5.25 -6.76
N MET A 72 2.68 6.26 -5.97
CA MET A 72 1.60 6.18 -5.00
C MET A 72 0.84 7.50 -4.91
N LEU A 73 -0.47 7.41 -4.74
CA LEU A 73 -1.33 8.56 -4.48
C LEU A 73 -1.78 8.50 -3.03
N LEU A 74 -1.33 9.47 -2.24
CA LEU A 74 -1.82 9.68 -0.89
C LEU A 74 -2.91 10.75 -0.87
N ILE A 75 -3.86 10.62 0.03
CA ILE A 75 -4.86 11.66 0.33
C ILE A 75 -4.76 12.02 1.81
N ASN A 76 -4.49 13.28 2.10
CA ASN A 76 -4.58 13.83 3.45
C ASN A 76 -5.92 14.55 3.64
N ASN A 77 -6.81 13.96 4.44
CA ASN A 77 -8.14 14.48 4.72
C ASN A 77 -8.20 15.40 5.96
N GLY A 78 -7.06 15.70 6.58
CA GLY A 78 -6.99 16.54 7.78
C GLY A 78 -6.00 17.69 7.61
N ASP A 79 -5.43 18.13 8.73
CA ASP A 79 -4.47 19.23 8.78
C ASP A 79 -3.14 18.87 8.12
N GLN A 80 -2.31 19.89 7.89
CA GLN A 80 -0.98 19.71 7.32
C GLN A 80 -0.08 18.87 8.25
N ILE A 81 0.58 17.84 7.70
CA ILE A 81 1.49 16.96 8.45
C ILE A 81 2.93 17.39 8.16
N PHE A 82 3.69 17.71 9.19
CA PHE A 82 5.05 18.25 9.04
C PHE A 82 6.15 17.20 9.10
N GLN A 83 5.96 16.16 9.90
CA GLN A 83 6.95 15.11 10.13
C GLN A 83 6.25 13.80 10.43
N THR A 84 6.84 12.71 9.95
CA THR A 84 6.31 11.36 10.13
C THR A 84 7.38 10.39 10.57
N VAL A 85 6.95 9.41 11.35
CA VAL A 85 7.72 8.21 11.66
C VAL A 85 6.95 6.99 11.15
N THR A 86 7.65 6.14 10.41
CA THR A 86 7.06 4.97 9.74
C THR A 86 7.61 3.68 10.33
N ASP A 87 6.71 2.77 10.64
CA ASP A 87 7.02 1.39 10.99
C ASP A 87 6.45 0.47 9.91
N ALA A 88 7.22 -0.51 9.45
CA ALA A 88 6.79 -1.52 8.51
C ALA A 88 7.12 -2.93 8.99
N SER A 89 6.23 -3.87 8.70
CA SER A 89 6.42 -5.30 8.96
C SER A 89 6.29 -6.08 7.66
N LEU A 90 7.23 -6.98 7.42
CA LEU A 90 7.26 -7.81 6.22
C LEU A 90 6.77 -9.22 6.55
N GLN A 91 5.92 -9.77 5.70
CA GLN A 91 5.40 -11.12 5.80
C GLN A 91 5.48 -11.84 4.46
N MET A 92 5.63 -13.16 4.48
CA MET A 92 5.47 -14.02 3.31
C MET A 92 4.26 -14.93 3.48
N LYS A 93 3.59 -15.22 2.37
CA LYS A 93 2.49 -16.18 2.29
C LYS A 93 3.05 -17.58 2.12
N LEU A 94 2.66 -18.50 2.99
CA LEU A 94 2.96 -19.92 2.91
C LEU A 94 1.67 -20.69 2.65
N SER A 95 1.72 -21.62 1.69
CA SER A 95 0.62 -22.53 1.39
C SER A 95 1.04 -23.96 1.72
N TYR A 96 0.34 -24.61 2.65
CA TYR A 96 0.61 -25.99 3.04
C TYR A 96 -0.71 -26.74 3.25
N PHE A 97 -0.87 -27.88 2.57
CA PHE A 97 -2.09 -28.70 2.59
C PHE A 97 -3.39 -27.90 2.40
N GLY A 98 -3.42 -26.96 1.45
CA GLY A 98 -4.60 -26.14 1.15
C GLY A 98 -4.91 -25.06 2.20
N LYS A 99 -4.05 -24.87 3.21
CA LYS A 99 -4.15 -23.75 4.17
C LYS A 99 -3.12 -22.68 3.83
N GLU A 100 -3.55 -21.44 3.91
CA GLU A 100 -2.69 -20.27 3.72
C GLU A 100 -2.36 -19.64 5.08
N LYS A 101 -1.08 -19.31 5.29
CA LYS A 101 -0.63 -18.64 6.51
C LYS A 101 0.38 -17.55 6.15
N TRP A 102 0.30 -16.43 6.85
CA TRP A 102 1.31 -15.38 6.77
C TRP A 102 2.39 -15.61 7.84
N LEU A 103 3.65 -15.65 7.41
CA LEU A 103 4.82 -15.73 8.28
C LEU A 103 5.54 -14.38 8.29
N THR A 104 5.75 -13.81 9.47
CA THR A 104 6.51 -12.57 9.62
C THR A 104 8.01 -12.81 9.42
N ILE A 105 8.61 -12.01 8.56
CA ILE A 105 10.05 -12.04 8.29
C ILE A 105 10.74 -11.06 9.25
N PRO A 106 11.70 -11.53 10.06
CA PRO A 106 12.40 -10.67 11.00
C PRO A 106 13.30 -9.68 10.24
N THR A 107 12.96 -8.40 10.34
CA THR A 107 13.69 -7.27 9.76
C THR A 107 14.82 -6.76 10.67
N MET A 108 14.89 -7.25 11.92
CA MET A 108 15.88 -6.84 12.94
C MET A 108 15.90 -5.32 13.17
N GLY A 109 14.72 -4.68 13.11
CA GLY A 109 14.56 -3.24 13.32
C GLY A 109 14.81 -2.37 12.09
N MET A 110 15.26 -2.94 10.96
CA MET A 110 15.55 -2.19 9.73
C MET A 110 14.32 -1.47 9.15
N LEU A 111 13.12 -1.99 9.43
CA LEU A 111 11.85 -1.41 8.99
C LEU A 111 11.10 -0.72 10.14
N SER A 112 11.80 -0.19 11.15
CA SER A 112 11.18 0.43 12.32
C SER A 112 11.75 1.83 12.57
N ASN A 113 10.91 2.75 13.05
CA ASN A 113 11.25 4.14 13.31
C ASN A 113 11.91 4.87 12.13
N ILE A 114 11.45 4.63 10.89
CA ILE A 114 11.95 5.32 9.69
C ILE A 114 11.44 6.77 9.73
N ARG A 115 12.35 7.74 9.82
CA ARG A 115 12.06 9.19 9.90
C ARG A 115 12.24 9.89 8.55
N GLU A 116 11.98 9.18 7.47
CA GLU A 116 11.98 9.75 6.12
C GLU A 116 10.56 10.21 5.80
N CYS A 117 10.40 11.51 5.55
CA CYS A 117 9.15 12.04 5.02
C CYS A 117 9.34 12.51 3.59
N TYR A 118 8.77 11.78 2.64
CA TYR A 118 9.00 12.00 1.20
C TYR A 118 8.20 13.17 0.62
N ALA A 119 7.17 13.66 1.32
CA ALA A 119 6.29 14.73 0.85
C ALA A 119 5.98 15.77 1.94
N CYS A 120 6.84 15.90 2.96
CA CYS A 120 6.61 16.88 4.02
C CYS A 120 7.01 18.31 3.59
N PRO A 121 6.23 19.33 3.99
CA PRO A 121 4.95 19.22 4.68
C PRO A 121 3.85 18.69 3.74
N MET A 122 3.09 17.69 4.21
CA MET A 122 2.01 17.08 3.44
C MET A 122 0.75 17.95 3.57
N PRO A 123 0.33 18.67 2.50
CA PRO A 123 -0.85 19.53 2.55
C PRO A 123 -2.13 18.71 2.65
N HIS A 124 -3.26 19.37 2.87
CA HIS A 124 -4.57 18.74 2.68
C HIS A 124 -4.81 18.43 1.20
N GLY A 125 -5.41 17.28 0.89
CA GLY A 125 -5.73 16.82 -0.46
C GLY A 125 -4.81 15.74 -1.01
N GLU A 126 -4.75 15.63 -2.32
CA GLU A 126 -3.98 14.63 -3.08
C GLU A 126 -2.48 14.95 -3.09
N ILE A 127 -1.67 13.92 -2.85
CA ILE A 127 -0.22 13.99 -2.76
C ILE A 127 0.37 12.84 -3.58
N PRO A 128 0.74 13.08 -4.85
CA PRO A 128 1.42 12.08 -5.66
C PRO A 128 2.87 11.94 -5.19
N ILE A 129 3.31 10.70 -4.98
CA ILE A 129 4.68 10.38 -4.60
C ILE A 129 5.25 9.38 -5.60
N VAL A 130 6.47 9.65 -6.04
CA VAL A 130 7.26 8.77 -6.90
C VAL A 130 8.57 8.49 -6.19
N GLN A 131 8.83 7.22 -5.88
CA GLN A 131 10.01 6.81 -5.13
C GLN A 131 10.74 5.67 -5.84
N GLU A 132 12.02 5.87 -6.12
CA GLU A 132 12.89 4.76 -6.48
C GLU A 132 13.18 3.92 -5.24
N LEU A 133 12.94 2.61 -5.30
CA LEU A 133 13.23 1.72 -4.19
C LEU A 133 14.74 1.46 -4.12
N PRO A 134 15.45 1.84 -3.03
CA PRO A 134 16.89 1.64 -2.91
C PRO A 134 17.18 0.19 -2.51
N LEU A 135 16.96 -0.74 -3.43
CA LEU A 135 17.09 -2.19 -3.19
C LEU A 135 18.46 -2.57 -2.60
N ASN A 136 19.53 -1.87 -3.01
CA ASN A 136 20.88 -2.06 -2.48
C ASN A 136 20.96 -1.84 -0.96
N ALA A 137 20.22 -0.87 -0.41
CA ALA A 137 20.20 -0.58 1.02
C ALA A 137 19.56 -1.72 1.84
N TYR A 138 18.72 -2.54 1.19
CA TYR A 138 17.99 -3.64 1.82
C TYR A 138 18.55 -5.02 1.49
N GLY A 139 19.74 -5.11 0.88
CA GLY A 139 20.34 -6.36 0.40
C GLY A 139 20.22 -7.57 1.34
N PRO A 140 20.51 -7.46 2.66
CA PRO A 140 20.32 -8.57 3.60
C PRO A 140 18.88 -9.07 3.72
N LEU A 141 17.89 -8.17 3.62
CA LEU A 141 16.47 -8.52 3.63
C LEU A 141 16.04 -9.09 2.27
N LEU A 142 16.52 -8.52 1.17
CA LEU A 142 16.23 -9.01 -0.18
C LEU A 142 16.69 -10.45 -0.37
N LYS A 143 17.86 -10.82 0.17
CA LYS A 143 18.33 -12.22 0.17
C LYS A 143 17.36 -13.19 0.86
N LYS A 144 16.54 -12.73 1.81
CA LYS A 144 15.53 -13.56 2.48
C LYS A 144 14.22 -13.68 1.69
N ILE A 145 13.98 -12.81 0.71
CA ILE A 145 12.71 -12.74 -0.04
C ILE A 145 12.85 -12.92 -1.56
N GLY A 146 14.07 -13.03 -2.09
CA GLY A 146 14.33 -13.17 -3.52
C GLY A 146 14.03 -14.55 -4.12
N GLY A 147 13.36 -15.45 -3.39
CA GLY A 147 12.99 -16.80 -3.85
C GLY A 147 11.64 -16.86 -4.57
N GLY A 148 11.08 -15.73 -4.98
CA GLY A 148 9.71 -15.63 -5.47
C GLY A 148 8.65 -15.82 -4.38
N GLY A 149 7.38 -15.67 -4.75
CA GLY A 149 6.22 -15.89 -3.87
C GLY A 149 5.42 -14.63 -3.56
N THR A 150 4.44 -14.74 -2.68
CA THR A 150 3.55 -13.63 -2.30
C THR A 150 3.99 -13.04 -0.96
N TYR A 151 4.20 -11.74 -0.93
CA TYR A 151 4.67 -11.00 0.23
C TYR A 151 3.67 -9.92 0.60
N ALA A 152 3.74 -9.48 1.84
CA ALA A 152 2.98 -8.34 2.31
C ALA A 152 3.81 -7.44 3.20
N VAL A 153 3.71 -6.14 2.96
CA VAL A 153 4.27 -5.10 3.81
C VAL A 153 3.11 -4.40 4.50
N THR A 154 3.06 -4.49 5.83
CA THR A 154 2.12 -3.67 6.61
C THR A 154 2.85 -2.44 7.11
N ILE A 155 2.42 -1.27 6.66
CA ILE A 155 3.00 0.04 6.94
C ILE A 155 2.07 0.79 7.89
N SER A 156 2.63 1.32 8.98
CA SER A 156 1.99 2.23 9.93
C SER A 156 2.76 3.55 9.91
N VAL A 157 2.10 4.61 9.44
CA VAL A 157 2.67 5.96 9.44
C VAL A 157 2.07 6.70 10.62
N LYS A 158 2.94 7.31 11.43
CA LYS A 158 2.56 8.11 12.59
C LYS A 158 3.14 9.50 12.47
N GLU A 159 2.49 10.45 13.12
CA GLU A 159 3.06 11.77 13.30
C GLU A 159 4.28 11.68 14.21
N ASP A 160 5.35 12.41 13.88
CA ASP A 160 6.58 12.42 14.69
C ASP A 160 6.46 13.39 15.88
N THR A 161 5.44 13.17 16.70
CA THR A 161 5.15 13.90 17.93
C THR A 161 5.24 12.96 19.13
N PRO A 162 5.34 13.48 20.37
CA PRO A 162 5.31 12.64 21.57
C PRO A 162 4.10 11.69 21.66
N GLU A 163 2.94 12.12 21.14
CA GLU A 163 1.71 11.33 21.11
C GLU A 163 1.71 10.20 20.06
N LYS A 164 2.59 10.31 19.04
CA LYS A 164 2.73 9.34 17.94
C LYS A 164 1.41 8.89 17.31
N ARG A 165 0.52 9.85 17.06
CA ARG A 165 -0.80 9.61 16.48
C ARG A 165 -0.65 8.89 15.13
N GLU A 166 -1.31 7.74 14.99
CA GLU A 166 -1.27 6.94 13.75
C GLU A 166 -2.11 7.63 12.66
N LEU A 167 -1.42 8.08 11.61
CA LEU A 167 -1.97 8.85 10.50
C LEU A 167 -2.51 7.95 9.39
N MET A 168 -1.89 6.78 9.16
CA MET A 168 -2.27 5.79 8.15
C MET A 168 -1.87 4.40 8.61
N CYS A 169 -2.65 3.38 8.25
CA CYS A 169 -2.17 1.99 8.29
C CYS A 169 -2.68 1.15 7.12
N LYS A 170 -1.74 0.72 6.27
CA LYS A 170 -2.03 -0.01 5.04
C LYS A 170 -1.21 -1.29 4.97
N ARG A 171 -1.81 -2.31 4.40
CA ARG A 171 -1.18 -3.56 4.03
C ARG A 171 -1.10 -3.60 2.51
N ILE A 172 0.11 -3.74 2.01
CA ILE A 172 0.41 -3.83 0.58
C ILE A 172 0.85 -5.27 0.32
N GLU A 173 0.13 -6.01 -0.51
CA GLU A 173 0.49 -7.36 -0.91
C GLU A 173 1.00 -7.35 -2.35
N VAL A 174 2.07 -8.12 -2.61
CA VAL A 174 2.77 -8.14 -3.88
C VAL A 174 3.30 -9.54 -4.19
N LYS A 175 3.29 -9.92 -5.47
CA LYS A 175 3.89 -11.16 -5.96
C LYS A 175 5.28 -10.87 -6.54
N LEU A 176 6.27 -11.61 -6.05
CA LEU A 176 7.65 -11.59 -6.53
C LEU A 176 7.89 -12.80 -7.44
N LYS A 177 8.73 -12.61 -8.46
CA LYS A 177 9.25 -13.68 -9.32
C LYS A 177 10.71 -13.99 -9.04
#